data_AF-A0A392TV35-F1
#
_entry.id   AF-A0A392TV35-F1
#
_cell.length_a   1.000
_cell.length_b   1.000
_cell.length_c   1.000
_cell.angle_alpha   90.00
_cell.angle_beta   90.00
_cell.angle_gamma   90.00
#
_symmetry.space_group_name_H-M   'P 1'
#
loop_
_entity.id
_entity.type
_entity.pdbx_description
1 polymer ?
#
loop_
_entity_poly.entity_id
_entity_poly.type
_entity_poly.pdbx_seq_one_letter_code
_entity_poly.pdbx_strand_id
1 'polypeptide(L)' 'MADDCLASGKFGWKNAIAQLKLLNPYVAFKTEGMGMLKEVKGGKIVPLSGYQSDSESEEEAESAHMEGVE' A
#
# COMPACT_ATOMS: atom_id res chain seq x y z
N MET A 1 -15.88 11.41 1.74
CA MET A 1 -16.07 10.40 2.81
C MET A 1 -15.48 9.04 2.44
N ALA A 2 -15.99 8.36 1.40
CA ALA A 2 -15.41 7.08 0.95
C ALA A 2 -13.98 7.25 0.38
N ASP A 3 -13.77 8.31 -0.42
CA ASP A 3 -12.46 8.64 -0.98
C ASP A 3 -11.44 9.01 0.10
N ASP A 4 -11.87 9.74 1.12
CA ASP A 4 -11.02 10.11 2.27
C ASP A 4 -10.58 8.86 3.06
N CYS A 5 -11.46 7.86 3.17
CA CYS A 5 -11.15 6.60 3.84
C CYS A 5 -10.11 5.77 3.05
N LEU A 6 -10.27 5.69 1.72
CA LEU A 6 -9.31 5.03 0.83
C LEU A 6 -7.94 5.73 0.91
N ALA A 7 -7.91 7.06 0.81
CA ALA A 7 -6.69 7.86 0.89
C ALA A 7 -5.99 7.68 2.26
N SER A 8 -6.75 7.75 3.36
CA SER A 8 -6.23 7.53 4.71
C SER A 8 -5.67 6.12 4.89
N GLY A 9 -6.33 5.11 4.33
CA GLY A 9 -5.84 3.72 4.34
C GLY A 9 -4.54 3.55 3.55
N LYS A 10 -4.45 4.12 2.33
CA LYS A 10 -3.23 4.11 1.50
C LYS A 10 -2.06 4.78 2.23
N PHE A 11 -2.33 5.93 2.87
CA PHE A 11 -1.33 6.62 3.68
C PHE A 11 -0.87 5.76 4.87
N GLY A 12 -1.82 5.24 5.65
CA GLY A 12 -1.52 4.41 6.83
C GLY A 12 -0.68 3.19 6.49
N TRP A 13 -1.00 2.50 5.39
CA TRP A 13 -0.22 1.38 4.87
C TRP A 13 1.22 1.78 4.50
N LYS A 14 1.40 2.83 3.68
CA LYS A 14 2.72 3.32 3.28
C LYS A 14 3.56 3.74 4.50
N ASN A 15 2.94 4.43 5.46
CA ASN A 15 3.58 4.86 6.70
C ASN A 15 4.03 3.67 7.57
N ALA A 16 3.21 2.63 7.71
CA ALA A 16 3.57 1.43 8.46
C ALA A 16 4.80 0.72 7.85
N ILE A 17 4.86 0.58 6.53
CA ILE A 17 6.04 0.03 5.84
C ILE A 17 7.29 0.89 6.09
N ALA A 18 7.16 2.22 6.02
CA ALA A 18 8.27 3.12 6.28
C ALA A 18 8.80 2.99 7.72
N GLN A 19 7.92 2.88 8.72
CA GLN A 19 8.31 2.64 10.11
C GLN A 19 9.02 1.31 10.29
N LEU A 20 8.54 0.23 9.65
CA LEU A 20 9.21 -1.07 9.69
C LEU A 20 10.64 -0.99 9.14
N LYS A 21 10.83 -0.33 8.00
CA LYS A 21 12.15 -0.11 7.40
C LYS A 21 13.06 0.73 8.32
N LEU A 22 12.53 1.80 8.91
CA LEU A 22 13.27 2.68 9.82
C LEU A 22 13.77 1.94 11.07
N LEU A 23 12.90 1.13 11.69
CA LEU A 23 13.22 0.43 12.94
C LEU A 23 14.11 -0.80 12.74
N ASN A 24 14.25 -1.31 11.52
CA ASN A 24 15.08 -2.48 11.22
C ASN A 24 16.08 -2.17 10.09
N PRO A 25 17.04 -1.25 10.30
CA PRO A 25 17.91 -0.74 9.25
C PRO A 25 18.87 -1.77 8.66
N TYR A 26 19.11 -2.88 9.36
CA TYR A 26 20.01 -3.97 8.93
C TYR A 26 19.27 -5.14 8.26
N VAL A 27 17.94 -5.07 8.16
CA VAL A 27 17.11 -6.11 7.54
C VAL A 27 16.55 -5.56 6.24
N ALA A 28 16.92 -6.18 5.12
CA ALA A 28 16.35 -5.84 3.83
C ALA A 28 14.93 -6.42 3.70
N PHE A 29 13.90 -5.58 3.82
CA PHE A 29 12.53 -5.99 3.58
C PHE A 29 12.24 -6.12 2.08
N LYS A 30 11.72 -7.28 1.67
CA LYS A 30 11.08 -7.44 0.36
C LYS A 30 9.61 -7.09 0.51
N THR A 31 9.19 -6.01 -0.17
CA THR A 31 7.79 -5.56 -0.15
C THR A 31 7.06 -5.79 -1.47
N GLU A 32 7.72 -6.42 -2.44
CA GLU A 32 7.13 -6.77 -3.73
C GLU A 32 5.90 -7.67 -3.56
N GLY A 33 4.83 -7.35 -4.27
CA GLY A 33 3.56 -8.07 -4.21
C GLY A 33 2.70 -7.81 -2.97
N MET A 34 3.19 -7.05 -1.99
CA MET A 34 2.38 -6.61 -0.84
C MET A 34 1.41 -5.49 -1.24
N GLY A 35 0.22 -5.48 -0.65
CA GLY A 35 -0.79 -4.45 -0.90
C GLY A 35 -1.91 -4.52 0.13
N MET A 36 -2.73 -3.46 0.21
CA MET A 36 -3.80 -3.36 1.22
C MET A 36 -4.89 -4.42 1.08
N LEU A 37 -5.14 -4.91 -0.14
CA LEU A 37 -6.16 -5.92 -0.46
C LEU A 37 -5.53 -7.30 -0.71
N LYS A 38 -4.45 -7.60 0.00
CA LYS A 38 -3.71 -8.85 -0.07
C LYS A 38 -3.63 -9.48 1.32
N GLU A 39 -3.66 -10.80 1.39
CA GLU A 39 -3.48 -11.57 2.62
C GLU A 39 -2.39 -12.63 2.45
N VAL A 40 -1.82 -13.11 3.57
CA VAL A 40 -0.88 -14.23 3.55
C VAL A 40 -1.64 -15.53 3.80
N LYS A 41 -1.71 -16.40 2.79
CA LYS A 41 -2.35 -17.70 2.87
C LYS A 41 -1.39 -18.80 2.42
N GLY A 42 -1.09 -19.74 3.31
CA GLY A 42 -0.15 -20.84 3.00
C GLY A 42 1.26 -20.36 2.62
N GLY A 43 1.74 -19.27 3.23
CA GLY A 43 3.06 -18.69 2.94
C GLY A 43 3.16 -17.91 1.63
N LYS A 44 2.03 -17.67 0.95
CA LYS A 44 1.95 -16.86 -0.28
C LYS A 44 1.10 -15.62 -0.03
N ILE A 45 1.48 -14.52 -0.67
CA ILE A 45 0.63 -13.34 -0.74
C ILE A 45 -0.42 -13.58 -1.83
N VAL A 46 -1.69 -13.52 -1.46
CA VAL A 46 -2.82 -13.75 -2.37
C VAL A 46 -3.82 -12.59 -2.27
N PRO A 47 -4.63 -12.32 -3.30
CA PRO A 47 -5.72 -11.36 -3.20
C PRO A 47 -6.70 -11.73 -2.08
N LEU A 48 -7.18 -10.72 -1.36
CA LEU A 48 -8.25 -10.90 -0.40
C LEU A 48 -9.53 -11.37 -1.12
N SER A 49 -10.21 -12.37 -0.58
CA SER A 49 -11.43 -12.92 -1.18
C SER A 49 -12.50 -11.83 -1.35
N GLY A 50 -13.16 -11.79 -2.51
CA GLY A 50 -14.14 -10.75 -2.86
C GLY A 50 -13.55 -9.43 -3.34
N TYR A 51 -12.21 -9.28 -3.31
CA TYR A 51 -11.47 -8.12 -3.81
C TYR A 51 -10.49 -8.51 -4.93
N GLN A 52 -10.82 -9.57 -5.69
CA GLN A 52 -10.07 -9.93 -6.88
C GLN A 52 -10.21 -8.78 -7.89
N SER A 53 -9.15 -7.97 -8.02
CA SER A 53 -9.06 -6.96 -9.06
C SER A 53 -8.85 -7.69 -10.40
N ASP A 54 -9.74 -7.47 -11.37
CA ASP A 54 -9.55 -7.90 -12.76
C ASP A 54 -8.37 -7.18 -13.45
N SER A 55 -7.70 -6.29 -12.74
CA SER A 55 -6.54 -5.55 -13.23
C SER A 55 -5.42 -5.61 -12.20
N GLU A 56 -4.26 -6.08 -12.63
CA GLU A 56 -2.95 -5.92 -11.96
C GLU A 56 -2.55 -4.46 -11.71
N SER A 57 -3.39 -3.53 -12.15
CA SER A 57 -3.28 -2.10 -11.94
C SER A 57 -3.69 -1.68 -10.52
N GLU A 58 -2.85 -1.98 -9.53
CA GLU A 58 -2.64 -1.01 -8.45
C GLU A 58 -1.87 0.18 -9.06
N GLU A 59 -2.51 0.93 -9.97
CA GLU A 59 -1.88 2.11 -10.53
C GLU A 59 -1.64 3.05 -9.36
N GLU A 60 -0.36 3.35 -9.11
CA GLU A 60 0.01 4.46 -8.27
C GLU A 60 -0.61 5.69 -8.91
N ALA A 61 -1.78 6.10 -8.41
CA ALA A 61 -2.33 7.40 -8.69
C ALA A 61 -1.38 8.43 -8.09
N GLU A 62 -0.33 8.75 -8.85
CA GLU A 62 0.44 9.97 -8.72
C GLU A 62 -0.51 11.10 -9.16
N SER A 63 -1.23 11.67 -8.21
CA SER A 63 -1.89 12.97 -8.41
C SER A 63 -2.18 13.65 -7.09
N ALA A 64 -1.15 14.32 -6.57
CA ALA A 64 -1.30 15.65 -6.01
C ALA A 64 0.05 16.38 -6.18
N HIS A 65 0.27 16.92 -7.37
CA HIS A 65 1.11 18.10 -7.52
C HIS A 65 0.49 19.18 -6.63
N MET A 66 1.08 19.43 -5.46
CA MET A 66 0.81 20.65 -4.71
C MET A 66 1.60 21.75 -5.40
N GLU A 67 1.00 22.33 -6.43
CA GLU A 67 1.44 23.61 -6.98
C GLU A 67 1.15 24.69 -5.93
N GLY A 68 2.18 25.46 -5.59
CA GLY A 68 2.13 26.79 -4.98
C GLY A 68 1.11 27.08 -3.87
N VAL A 69 1.60 27.28 -2.65
CA VAL A 69 1.11 28.39 -1.83
C VAL A 69 2.32 29.28 -1.56
N GLU A 70 2.23 30.51 -2.07
CA GLU A 70 3.16 31.65 -1.84
C GLU A 70 3.54 31.85 -0.37
#